data_AF-A0A3C1C057-F1
#
_entry.id   AF-A0A3C1C057-F1
#
_cell.length_a   1.000
_cell.length_b   1.000
_cell.length_c   1.000
_cell.angle_alpha   90.00
_cell.angle_beta   90.00
_cell.angle_gamma   90.00
#
_symmetry.space_group_name_H-M   'P 1'
#
loop_
_entity.id
_entity.type
_entity.pdbx_description
1 polymer ?
#
loop_
_entity_poly.entity_id
_entity_poly.type
_entity_poly.pdbx_seq_one_letter_code
_entity_poly.pdbx_strand_id
1 'polypeptide(L)' 'MQDIGMQFHIRCKEGDVGRYVFLPGDPGRCASIANYFDNPVHIGMNREFN' A
#
# COMPACT_ATOMS: atom_id res chain seq x y z
N MET A 1 -4.70 -15.66 -15.63
CA MET A 1 -5.91 -14.92 -15.21
C MET A 1 -5.54 -14.09 -13.99
N GLN A 2 -6.08 -12.88 -13.87
CA GLN A 2 -5.89 -12.08 -12.68
C GLN A 2 -6.67 -12.73 -11.52
N ASP A 3 -6.05 -12.79 -10.34
CA ASP A 3 -6.73 -13.23 -9.12
C ASP A 3 -7.87 -12.26 -8.81
N ILE A 4 -9.09 -12.78 -8.67
CA ILE A 4 -10.32 -12.00 -8.48
C ILE A 4 -10.26 -11.19 -7.19
N GLY A 5 -9.53 -11.67 -6.17
CA GLY A 5 -9.38 -10.97 -4.89
C GLY A 5 -8.39 -9.81 -4.91
N MET A 6 -7.57 -9.69 -5.96
CA MET A 6 -6.48 -8.72 -6.04
C MET A 6 -6.87 -7.48 -6.84
N GLN A 7 -6.83 -6.32 -6.20
CA GLN A 7 -7.08 -5.05 -6.87
C GLN A 7 -6.00 -4.75 -7.91
N PHE A 8 -6.43 -4.40 -9.13
CA PHE A 8 -5.52 -4.26 -10.27
C PHE A 8 -4.50 -3.13 -10.10
N HIS A 9 -4.96 -1.95 -9.65
CA HIS A 9 -4.14 -0.74 -9.60
C HIS A 9 -3.18 -0.71 -8.42
N ILE A 10 -3.68 -0.98 -7.22
CA ILE A 10 -2.87 -0.90 -5.99
C ILE A 10 -2.17 -2.22 -5.64
N ARG A 11 -2.56 -3.34 -6.28
CA ARG A 11 -2.05 -4.69 -5.99
C ARG A 11 -2.19 -5.09 -4.52
N CYS A 12 -3.32 -4.72 -3.91
CA CYS A 12 -3.71 -5.15 -2.57
C CYS A 12 -4.96 -6.04 -2.61
N LYS A 13 -5.10 -6.89 -1.61
CA LYS A 13 -6.29 -7.70 -1.31
C LYS A 13 -6.77 -7.47 0.12
N GLU A 14 -7.89 -8.07 0.50
CA GLU A 14 -8.34 -8.08 1.90
C GLU A 14 -7.26 -8.67 2.81
N GLY A 15 -6.98 -8.00 3.93
CA GLY A 15 -5.87 -8.32 4.84
C GLY A 15 -4.62 -7.45 4.63
N ASP A 16 -4.42 -6.88 3.45
CA ASP A 16 -3.29 -5.97 3.18
C ASP A 16 -3.60 -4.52 3.61
N VAL A 17 -4.88 -4.17 3.71
CA VAL A 17 -5.35 -2.81 4.00
C VAL A 17 -6.03 -2.77 5.36
N GLY A 18 -5.61 -1.83 6.21
CA GLY A 18 -6.21 -1.60 7.52
C GLY A 18 -7.53 -0.84 7.46
N ARG A 19 -8.21 -0.73 8.61
CA ARG A 19 -9.45 0.05 8.75
C ARG A 19 -9.29 1.53 8.38
N TYR A 20 -8.08 2.08 8.58
CA TYR A 20 -7.73 3.45 8.27
C TYR A 20 -6.51 3.48 7.36
N VAL A 21 -6.51 4.41 6.41
CA VAL A 21 -5.47 4.51 5.37
C VAL A 21 -5.02 5.96 5.25
N PHE A 22 -3.71 6.18 5.25
CA PHE A 22 -3.12 7.43 4.78
C PHE A 22 -2.94 7.35 3.27
N LEU A 23 -3.49 8.31 2.52
CA LEU A 23 -3.41 8.36 1.07
C LEU A 23 -2.60 9.59 0.63
N PRO A 24 -1.26 9.52 0.67
CA PRO A 24 -0.43 10.58 0.14
C PRO A 24 -0.48 10.60 -1.39
N GLY A 25 -0.40 11.79 -1.99
CA GLY A 25 -0.31 11.92 -3.45
C GLY A 25 1.08 11.61 -4.03
N ASP A 26 2.14 11.81 -3.25
CA ASP A 26 3.52 11.52 -3.65
C ASP A 26 3.93 10.13 -3.12
N PRO A 27 4.31 9.17 -3.99
CA PRO A 27 4.74 7.83 -3.59
C PRO A 27 5.93 7.82 -2.61
N GLY A 28 6.80 8.82 -2.67
CA GLY A 28 7.94 8.96 -1.76
C GLY A 28 7.54 9.24 -0.31
N ARG A 29 6.32 9.78 -0.09
CA ARG A 29 5.82 10.08 1.24
C ARG A 29 5.43 8.82 2.03
N CYS A 30 5.13 7.70 1.35
CA CYS A 30 4.81 6.44 2.02
C CYS A 30 5.96 5.95 2.91
N ALA A 31 7.20 5.99 2.39
CA ALA A 31 8.39 5.62 3.17
C ALA A 31 8.64 6.60 4.34
N SER A 32 8.43 7.90 4.11
CA SER A 32 8.58 8.91 5.16
C SER A 32 7.59 8.71 6.31
N ILE A 33 6.34 8.35 5.99
CA ILE A 33 5.30 8.03 6.98
C ILE A 33 5.65 6.71 7.70
N ALA A 34 6.07 5.68 6.96
CA ALA A 34 6.39 4.36 7.50
C ALA A 34 7.48 4.39 8.58
N ASN A 35 8.46 5.31 8.48
CA ASN A 35 9.54 5.47 9.47
C ASN A 35 9.07 5.85 10.88
N TYR A 36 7.82 6.28 11.05
CA TYR A 36 7.24 6.60 12.36
C TYR A 36 6.51 5.41 13.01
N PHE A 37 6.45 4.24 12.35
CA PHE A 37 5.83 3.03 12.89
C PHE A 37 6.89 2.09 13.48
N ASP A 38 6.50 1.26 14.45
CA ASP A 38 7.44 0.34 15.11
C ASP A 38 7.95 -0.77 14.18
N ASN A 39 7.07 -1.35 13.36
CA ASN A 39 7.40 -2.47 12.46
C ASN A 39 6.67 -2.34 11.12
N PRO A 40 7.00 -1.33 10.30
CA PRO A 40 6.35 -1.14 9.00
C PRO A 40 6.69 -2.30 8.05
N VAL A 41 5.69 -2.77 7.31
CA VAL A 41 5.86 -3.77 6.25
C VAL A 41 5.51 -3.14 4.92
N HIS A 42 6.40 -3.26 3.94
CA HIS A 42 6.11 -2.84 2.57
C HIS A 42 5.33 -3.94 1.87
N ILE A 43 4.07 -3.65 1.52
CA ILE A 43 3.16 -4.64 0.93
C ILE A 43 3.37 -4.77 -0.58
N GLY A 44 3.60 -3.65 -1.27
CA GLY A 44 3.79 -3.65 -2.70
C GLY A 44 4.02 -2.26 -3.28
N MET A 45 4.41 -2.24 -4.55
CA MET A 45 4.54 -1.03 -5.35
C MET A 45 4.09 -1.34 -6.78
N ASN A 46 3.12 -0.59 -7.30
CA ASN A 46 2.66 -0.73 -8.67
C ASN A 46 2.37 0.65 -9.26
N ARG A 47 3.16 1.02 -10.27
CA ARG A 47 3.11 2.34 -10.90
C ARG A 47 3.27 3.45 -9.84
N GLU A 48 2.36 4.41 -9.79
CA GLU A 48 2.31 5.51 -8.82
C GLU A 48 1.78 5.12 -7.43
N PHE A 49 1.43 3.85 -7.18
CA PHE A 49 0.97 3.39 -5.87
C PHE A 49 2.11 2.67 -5.16
N ASN A 50 2.55 3.25 -4.05
CA ASN A 50 3.58 2.74 -3.14
C ASN A 50 3.08 2.79 -1.69
#